data_AF-A0A6A0AHX0-F1
#
_entry.id   AF-A0A6A0AHX0-F1
#
_cell.length_a   1.000
_cell.length_b   1.000
_cell.length_c   1.000
_cell.angle_alpha   90.00
_cell.angle_beta   90.00
_cell.angle_gamma   90.00
#
_symmetry.space_group_name_H-M   'P 1'
#
loop_
_entity.id
_entity.type
_entity.pdbx_description
1 polymer ?
#
loop_
_entity_poly.entity_id
_entity_poly.type
_entity_poly.pdbx_seq_one_letter_code
_entity_poly.pdbx_strand_id
1 'polypeptide(L)'
;PNQPPWLIGSLPPASTVKEVLVTDNIEVRKLVAEKRFMPELSTVPGTPVHWERYEARSLAPLLEVMADLTILARATCLVHSHSGFSRIAYLWSGTPCNHELQDCKQ
;
A
#
# COMPACT_ATOMS: atom_id res chain seq x y z
N PRO A 1 -38.33 -14.96 -29.03
CA PRO A 1 -37.03 -14.25 -28.88
C PRO A 1 -36.59 -14.32 -27.40
N ASN A 2 -36.00 -15.47 -27.05
CA ASN A 2 -35.56 -15.78 -25.69
C ASN A 2 -34.14 -15.25 -25.51
N GLN A 3 -33.97 -14.25 -24.65
CA GLN A 3 -32.67 -13.74 -24.24
C GLN A 3 -32.13 -14.67 -23.13
N PRO A 4 -30.89 -15.18 -23.23
CA PRO A 4 -30.40 -16.14 -22.25
C PRO A 4 -29.99 -15.46 -20.92
N PRO A 5 -30.22 -16.12 -19.77
CA PRO A 5 -30.19 -15.53 -18.43
C PRO A 5 -28.78 -15.18 -17.88
N TRP A 6 -27.72 -15.35 -18.66
CA TRP A 6 -26.34 -15.11 -18.23
C TRP A 6 -25.81 -13.70 -18.52
N LEU A 7 -26.64 -12.80 -19.05
CA LEU A 7 -26.28 -11.38 -19.28
C LEU A 7 -26.48 -10.47 -18.06
N ILE A 8 -26.63 -11.03 -16.85
CA ILE A 8 -26.57 -10.27 -15.58
C ILE A 8 -25.15 -10.37 -15.00
N GLY A 9 -24.16 -10.09 -15.83
CA GLY A 9 -22.81 -9.77 -15.40
C GLY A 9 -22.68 -8.27 -15.50
N SER A 10 -23.17 -7.54 -14.50
CA SER A 10 -22.79 -6.14 -14.32
C SER A 10 -21.28 -6.07 -14.48
N LEU A 11 -20.81 -5.41 -15.54
CA LEU A 11 -19.42 -4.98 -15.62
C LEU A 11 -19.08 -4.39 -14.24
N PRO A 12 -17.98 -4.81 -13.58
CA PRO A 12 -17.61 -4.22 -12.31
C PRO A 12 -17.62 -2.70 -12.51
N PRO A 13 -18.31 -1.95 -11.63
CA PRO A 13 -18.38 -0.50 -11.77
C PRO A 13 -16.95 0.05 -11.87
N ALA A 14 -16.81 1.12 -12.66
CA ALA A 14 -15.55 1.79 -12.99
C ALA A 14 -14.47 1.55 -11.92
N SER A 15 -13.38 0.90 -12.33
CA SER A 15 -12.23 0.52 -11.50
C SER A 15 -12.08 1.43 -10.29
N THR A 16 -12.48 0.96 -9.12
CA THR A 16 -12.24 1.68 -7.87
C THR A 16 -10.72 1.72 -7.70
N VAL A 17 -10.10 2.84 -8.03
CA VAL A 17 -8.68 3.07 -7.78
C VAL A 17 -8.54 3.06 -6.26
N LYS A 18 -8.00 1.98 -5.73
CA LYS A 18 -7.82 1.81 -4.29
C LYS A 18 -6.42 2.28 -3.94
N GLU A 19 -6.33 3.47 -3.38
CA GLU A 19 -5.07 4.01 -2.86
C GLU A 19 -4.78 3.40 -1.49
N VAL A 20 -3.58 2.85 -1.32
CA VAL A 20 -3.17 2.19 -0.07
C VAL A 20 -1.93 2.87 0.47
N LEU A 21 -2.02 3.32 1.72
CA LEU A 21 -0.90 3.88 2.46
C LEU A 21 -0.25 2.83 3.35
N VAL A 22 1.06 2.66 3.15
CA VAL A 22 1.94 1.90 4.05
C VAL A 22 2.93 2.89 4.67
N THR A 23 2.88 3.03 5.99
CA THR A 23 3.78 3.92 6.74
C THR A 23 3.90 3.42 8.18
N ASP A 24 5.09 3.57 8.76
CA ASP A 24 5.36 3.33 10.17
C ASP A 24 4.84 4.48 11.07
N ASN A 25 4.60 5.67 10.51
CA ASN A 25 4.04 6.80 11.24
C ASN A 25 2.60 6.53 11.69
N ILE A 26 2.42 6.36 13.01
CA ILE A 26 1.12 6.04 13.63
C ILE A 26 0.14 7.21 13.50
N GLU A 27 0.60 8.46 13.57
CA GLU A 27 -0.26 9.64 13.52
C GLU A 27 -0.88 9.80 12.15
N VAL A 28 -0.09 9.67 11.08
CA VAL A 28 -0.59 9.71 9.70
C VAL A 28 -1.60 8.58 9.47
N ARG A 29 -1.31 7.37 9.96
CA ARG A 29 -2.26 6.26 9.84
C ARG A 29 -3.60 6.52 10.53
N LYS A 30 -3.57 7.12 11.73
CA LYS A 30 -4.80 7.50 12.44
C LYS A 30 -5.59 8.52 11.62
N LEU A 31 -4.93 9.54 11.09
CA LEU A 31 -5.59 10.56 10.26
C LEU A 31 -6.25 9.97 9.01
N VAL A 32 -5.59 9.01 8.35
CA VAL A 32 -6.17 8.31 7.19
C VAL A 32 -7.29 7.36 7.60
N ALA A 33 -7.13 6.59 8.69
CA ALA A 33 -8.16 5.71 9.20
C ALA A 33 -9.43 6.46 9.63
N GLU A 34 -9.27 7.66 10.19
CA GLU A 34 -10.36 8.59 10.51
C GLU A 34 -10.92 9.32 9.26
N LYS A 35 -10.38 9.06 8.06
CA LYS A 35 -10.71 9.73 6.80
C LYS A 35 -10.55 11.26 6.86
N ARG A 36 -9.69 11.76 7.75
CA ARG A 36 -9.37 13.19 7.90
C ARG A 36 -8.25 13.64 6.97
N PHE A 37 -7.53 12.69 6.39
CA PHE A 37 -6.52 12.88 5.36
C PHE A 37 -6.86 11.99 4.17
N MET A 38 -7.14 12.59 3.01
CA MET A 38 -7.51 11.92 1.74
C MET A 38 -8.51 10.76 1.90
N PRO A 39 -9.83 10.98 1.74
CA PRO A 39 -10.85 9.99 2.10
C PRO A 39 -10.83 8.69 1.28
N GLU A 40 -10.20 8.70 0.11
CA GLU A 40 -10.00 7.54 -0.78
C GLU A 40 -8.83 6.65 -0.33
N LEU A 41 -7.93 7.19 0.51
CA LEU A 41 -6.74 6.50 0.98
C LEU A 41 -7.11 5.51 2.08
N SER A 42 -6.69 4.27 1.91
CA SER A 42 -6.86 3.21 2.90
C SER A 42 -5.53 2.89 3.58
N THR A 43 -5.51 2.67 4.88
CA THR A 43 -4.34 2.14 5.57
C THR A 43 -4.37 0.62 5.61
N VAL A 44 -3.20 -0.01 5.57
CA VAL A 44 -3.08 -1.44 5.85
C VAL A 44 -3.11 -1.64 7.38
N PRO A 45 -4.01 -2.47 7.92
CA PRO A 45 -4.02 -2.82 9.33
C PRO A 45 -2.79 -3.68 9.68
N GLY A 46 -2.13 -3.41 10.82
CA GLY A 46 -1.04 -4.26 11.32
C GLY A 46 0.36 -3.91 10.84
N THR A 47 0.61 -2.66 10.44
CA THR A 47 1.88 -2.22 9.82
C THR A 47 2.81 -1.38 10.71
N PRO A 48 3.25 -1.78 11.92
CA PRO A 48 4.06 -0.90 12.75
C PRO A 48 5.51 -1.35 12.86
N VAL A 49 6.28 -1.35 11.77
CA VAL A 49 7.74 -1.59 11.91
C VAL A 49 8.52 -0.33 11.61
N HIS A 50 8.50 0.56 12.60
CA HIS A 50 9.62 1.47 12.79
C HIS A 50 10.81 0.59 13.17
N TRP A 51 11.90 0.65 12.39
CA TRP A 51 13.09 -0.20 12.57
C TRP A 51 13.64 -0.17 14.01
N GLU A 52 13.45 0.93 14.74
CA GLU A 52 13.88 1.09 16.13
C GLU A 52 13.17 0.16 17.13
N ARG A 53 12.02 -0.42 16.76
CA ARG A 53 11.33 -1.45 17.57
C ARG A 53 11.78 -2.86 17.25
N TYR A 54 12.71 -3.04 16.31
CA TYR A 54 13.32 -4.33 16.03
C TYR A 54 14.26 -4.72 17.17
N GLU A 55 13.73 -5.44 18.16
CA GLU A 55 14.57 -6.26 19.02
C GLU A 55 15.00 -7.51 18.23
N ALA A 56 16.30 -7.73 18.09
CA ALA A 56 16.91 -8.81 17.28
C ALA A 56 16.49 -10.25 17.65
N ARG A 57 15.58 -10.41 18.61
CA ARG A 57 15.03 -11.70 19.07
C ARG A 57 13.62 -12.00 18.55
N SER A 58 12.94 -11.06 17.89
CA SER A 58 11.58 -11.26 17.40
C SER A 58 11.52 -11.37 15.87
N LEU A 59 10.96 -12.48 15.38
CA LEU A 59 10.66 -12.68 13.96
C LEU A 59 9.39 -11.93 13.52
N ALA A 60 8.54 -11.51 14.46
CA ALA A 60 7.25 -10.88 14.13
C ALA A 60 7.40 -9.56 13.33
N PRO A 61 8.30 -8.62 13.70
CA PRO A 61 8.50 -7.40 12.91
C PRO A 61 9.04 -7.69 11.50
N LEU A 62 9.86 -8.74 11.33
CA LEU A 62 10.31 -9.15 10.00
C LEU A 62 9.14 -9.63 9.14
N LEU A 63 8.22 -10.43 9.70
CA LEU A 63 7.03 -10.90 8.98
C LEU A 63 6.08 -9.75 8.61
N GLU A 64 5.92 -8.75 9.49
CA GLU A 64 5.11 -7.57 9.22
C GLU A 64 5.69 -6.73 8.06
N VAL A 65 7.01 -6.49 8.05
CA VAL A 65 7.68 -5.81 6.91
C VAL A 65 7.51 -6.60 5.61
N MET A 66 7.61 -7.92 5.66
CA MET A 66 7.44 -8.76 4.47
C MET A 66 6.00 -8.73 3.94
N ALA A 67 5.01 -8.64 4.83
CA ALA A 67 3.62 -8.46 4.45
C ALA A 67 3.42 -7.11 3.74
N ASP A 68 4.00 -6.04 4.28
CA ASP A 68 3.97 -4.69 3.70
C ASP A 68 4.62 -4.63 2.32
N LEU A 69 5.81 -5.19 2.19
CA LEU A 69 6.51 -5.33 0.91
C LEU A 69 5.67 -6.08 -0.13
N THR A 70 4.97 -7.14 0.30
CA THR A 70 4.11 -7.93 -0.60
C THR A 70 2.91 -7.13 -1.09
N ILE A 71 2.33 -6.30 -0.22
CA ILE A 71 1.21 -5.42 -0.60
C ILE A 71 1.70 -4.35 -1.60
N LEU A 72 2.82 -3.69 -1.30
CA LEU A 72 3.41 -2.67 -2.17
C LEU A 72 3.84 -3.27 -3.53
N ALA A 73 4.42 -4.48 -3.53
CA ALA A 73 4.82 -5.17 -4.74
C ALA A 73 3.63 -5.52 -5.65
N ARG A 74 2.43 -5.69 -5.10
CA ARG A 74 1.23 -5.98 -5.89
C ARG A 74 0.54 -4.73 -6.43
N ALA A 75 1.01 -3.53 -6.08
CA ALA A 75 0.40 -2.30 -6.53
C ALA A 75 0.61 -2.09 -8.04
N THR A 76 -0.45 -1.69 -8.75
CA THR A 76 -0.37 -1.33 -10.17
C THR A 76 0.44 -0.06 -10.37
N CYS A 77 0.45 0.86 -9.40
CA CYS A 77 1.37 1.99 -9.36
C CYS A 77 1.92 2.15 -7.95
N LEU A 78 3.23 2.38 -7.86
CA LEU A 78 3.93 2.54 -6.61
C LEU A 78 4.45 3.97 -6.48
N VAL A 79 4.00 4.68 -5.44
CA VAL A 79 4.58 5.97 -5.02
C VAL A 79 5.34 5.72 -3.73
N HIS A 80 6.64 6.02 -3.70
CA HIS A 80 7.49 5.56 -2.60
C HIS A 80 8.61 6.54 -2.24
N SER A 81 9.10 6.52 -0.99
CA SER A 81 10.25 7.32 -0.57
C SER A 81 11.57 6.79 -1.17
N HIS A 82 12.60 7.64 -1.26
CA HIS A 82 13.90 7.29 -1.83
C HIS A 82 14.68 6.19 -1.06
N SER A 83 14.29 5.87 0.17
CA SER A 83 15.09 5.04 1.08
C SER A 83 14.30 3.93 1.77
N GLY A 84 14.99 2.84 2.11
CA GLY A 84 14.46 1.75 2.93
C GLY A 84 13.67 0.69 2.14
N PHE A 85 12.61 0.18 2.76
CA PHE A 85 11.78 -0.92 2.25
C PHE A 85 10.95 -0.56 1.00
N SER A 86 10.65 0.72 0.80
CA SER A 86 10.03 1.26 -0.42
C SER A 86 10.79 0.88 -1.68
N ARG A 87 12.12 0.97 -1.65
CA ARG A 87 12.97 0.61 -2.80
C ARG A 87 13.00 -0.89 -3.07
N ILE A 88 12.93 -1.71 -2.02
CA ILE A 88 12.80 -3.17 -2.15
C ILE A 88 11.45 -3.52 -2.77
N ALA A 89 10.37 -2.88 -2.33
CA ALA A 89 9.05 -3.06 -2.91
C ALA A 89 9.00 -2.70 -4.40
N TYR A 90 9.69 -1.63 -4.83
CA TYR A 90 9.84 -1.30 -6.25
C TYR A 90 10.52 -2.43 -7.04
N LEU A 91 11.65 -2.93 -6.56
CA LEU A 91 12.36 -4.02 -7.23
C LEU A 91 11.50 -5.28 -7.36
N TRP A 92 10.58 -5.50 -6.41
CA TRP A 92 9.71 -6.66 -6.38
C TRP A 92 8.40 -6.46 -7.15
N SER A 93 7.94 -5.22 -7.31
CA SER A 93 6.64 -4.95 -7.91
C SER A 93 6.62 -5.24 -9.41
N GLY A 94 7.76 -5.02 -10.08
CA GLY A 94 7.84 -5.10 -11.53
C GLY A 94 6.87 -4.15 -12.25
N THR A 95 6.25 -3.19 -11.54
CA THR A 95 5.28 -2.29 -12.15
C THR A 95 5.97 -1.22 -13.00
N PRO A 96 5.44 -0.93 -14.21
CA PRO A 96 5.93 0.18 -15.02
C PRO A 96 5.59 1.56 -14.43
N CYS A 97 4.64 1.65 -13.49
CA CYS A 97 4.25 2.90 -12.83
C CYS A 97 4.96 3.04 -11.49
N ASN A 98 6.09 3.73 -11.48
CA ASN A 98 6.91 3.94 -10.29
C ASN A 98 7.28 5.41 -10.11
N HIS A 99 6.87 6.00 -9.00
CA HIS A 99 7.16 7.39 -8.65
C HIS A 99 7.89 7.45 -7.32
N GLU A 100 9.17 7.75 -7.41
CA GLU A 100 9.98 8.06 -6.24
C GLU A 100 9.71 9.50 -5.80
N LEU A 101 9.32 9.68 -4.55
CA LEU A 101 9.19 10.99 -3.92
C LEU A 101 10.60 11.57 -3.81
N GLN A 102 10.87 12.61 -4.61
CA GLN A 102 12.12 13.34 -4.51
C GLN A 102 12.21 13.99 -3.13
N ASP A 103 13.42 14.04 -2.57
CA ASP A 103 13.68 14.78 -1.34
C ASP A 103 13.05 16.16 -1.45
N CYS A 104 12.24 16.52 -0.46
CA CYS A 104 11.80 17.90 -0.28
C CYS A 104 13.05 18.73 -0.04
N LYS A 105 13.66 19.26 -1.10
CA LYS A 105 14.65 20.32 -1.00
C LYS A 105 13.91 21.53 -0.41
N GLN A 106 14.04 21.68 0.90
CA GLN A 106 13.75 22.94 1.58
C GLN A 106 14.73 24.01 1.11
#